data_AF-A0A4R2GN65-F1
#
_entry.id   AF-A0A4R2GN65-F1
#
_cell.length_a   1.000
_cell.length_b   1.000
_cell.length_c   1.000
_cell.angle_alpha   90.00
_cell.angle_beta   90.00
_cell.angle_gamma   90.00
#
_symmetry.space_group_name_H-M   'P 1'
#
loop_
_entity.id
_entity.type
_entity.pdbx_description
1 polymer ?
#
loop_
_entity_poly.entity_id
_entity_poly.type
_entity_poly.pdbx_seq_one_letter_code
_entity_poly.pdbx_strand_id
1 'polypeptide(L)'
;MKKMISLLVVVVIAISTMNAQSEAEKLKALLDGILDLSEATITENTTVPVISQLAAQQAETTIELTKENISEAFTTGMDYANALIIVGQHTIVKITNWSDCVASGAWDACMPKGEGLIRRGSYTERNDYINNIIGVPDAQTRTLYLFK
;
A
#
# COMPACT_ATOMS: atom_id res chain seq x y z
N MET A 1 -27.44 59.61 -21.37
CA MET A 1 -28.07 58.44 -21.99
C MET A 1 -27.02 57.34 -22.15
N LYS A 2 -27.26 56.22 -21.43
CA LYS A 2 -26.98 54.82 -21.79
C LYS A 2 -25.60 54.42 -22.38
N LYS A 3 -24.91 53.62 -21.54
CA LYS A 3 -24.29 52.30 -21.87
C LYS A 3 -22.98 52.39 -22.68
N MET A 4 -21.92 51.62 -22.47
CA MET A 4 -21.76 50.28 -21.88
C MET A 4 -20.39 50.18 -21.19
N ILE A 5 -20.41 49.65 -19.97
CA ILE A 5 -19.29 48.93 -19.37
C ILE A 5 -19.03 47.70 -20.24
N SER A 6 -17.82 47.54 -20.77
CA SER A 6 -17.34 46.24 -21.25
C SER A 6 -16.12 45.86 -20.43
N LEU A 7 -16.40 45.05 -19.44
CA LEU A 7 -15.49 44.40 -18.51
C LEU A 7 -14.81 43.25 -19.27
N LEU A 8 -13.55 43.42 -19.66
CA LEU A 8 -12.75 42.31 -20.19
C LEU A 8 -11.98 41.65 -19.03
N VAL A 9 -12.66 40.79 -18.27
CA VAL A 9 -11.98 39.86 -17.37
C VAL A 9 -11.42 38.74 -18.23
N VAL A 10 -10.11 38.76 -18.45
CA VAL A 10 -9.39 37.59 -18.96
C VAL A 10 -9.31 36.59 -17.81
N VAL A 11 -10.26 35.65 -17.78
CA VAL A 11 -10.18 34.47 -16.92
C VAL A 11 -9.12 33.55 -17.52
N VAL A 12 -7.90 33.61 -16.99
CA VAL A 12 -6.88 32.57 -17.22
C VAL A 12 -7.32 31.36 -16.41
N ILE A 13 -8.06 30.45 -17.04
CA ILE A 13 -8.32 29.12 -16.49
C ILE A 13 -6.98 28.39 -16.52
N ALA A 14 -6.28 28.37 -15.39
CA ALA A 14 -5.21 27.42 -15.15
C ALA A 14 -5.85 26.02 -15.16
N ILE A 15 -5.75 25.34 -16.31
CA ILE A 15 -6.05 23.91 -16.38
C ILE A 15 -4.90 23.22 -15.66
N SER A 16 -5.00 23.07 -14.34
CA SER A 16 -4.23 22.06 -13.64
C SER A 16 -4.81 20.72 -14.07
N THR A 17 -4.26 20.12 -15.12
CA THR A 17 -4.44 18.70 -15.41
C THR A 17 -3.88 17.94 -14.22
N MET A 18 -4.74 17.61 -13.25
CA MET A 18 -4.43 16.60 -12.25
C MET A 18 -4.37 15.28 -13.00
N ASN A 19 -3.16 14.84 -13.38
CA ASN A 19 -2.95 13.49 -13.86
C ASN A 19 -3.18 12.55 -12.68
N ALA A 20 -4.39 12.01 -12.57
CA ALA A 20 -4.66 10.90 -11.67
C ALA A 20 -3.89 9.69 -12.21
N GLN A 21 -2.94 9.18 -11.42
CA GLN A 21 -2.16 7.99 -11.73
C GLN A 21 -3.10 6.79 -11.92
N SER A 22 -2.79 5.94 -12.91
CA SER A 22 -3.55 4.73 -13.21
C SER A 22 -3.42 3.69 -12.09
N GLU A 23 -4.33 2.73 -12.02
CA GLU A 23 -4.31 1.68 -11.00
C GLU A 23 -3.10 0.75 -11.19
N ALA A 24 -2.76 0.46 -12.46
CA ALA A 24 -1.57 -0.30 -12.79
C ALA A 24 -0.29 0.45 -12.39
N GLU A 25 -0.25 1.76 -12.60
CA GLU A 25 0.89 2.59 -12.20
C GLU A 25 1.06 2.60 -10.68
N LYS A 26 -0.02 2.73 -9.89
CA LYS A 26 0.05 2.70 -8.42
C LYS A 26 0.61 1.37 -7.92
N LEU A 27 0.11 0.26 -8.46
CA LEU A 27 0.59 -1.08 -8.12
C LEU A 27 2.08 -1.24 -8.46
N LYS A 28 2.48 -0.84 -9.67
CA LYS A 28 3.88 -0.90 -10.09
C LYS A 28 4.76 -0.06 -9.17
N ALA A 29 4.35 1.16 -8.83
CA ALA A 29 5.10 2.03 -7.94
C ALA A 29 5.26 1.44 -6.52
N LEU A 30 4.22 0.80 -5.98
CA LEU A 30 4.30 0.18 -4.65
C LEU A 30 5.23 -1.05 -4.66
N LEU A 31 5.16 -1.86 -5.72
CA LEU A 31 5.80 -3.18 -5.81
C LEU A 31 7.19 -3.15 -6.48
N ASP A 32 7.62 -1.97 -6.96
CA ASP A 32 8.89 -1.77 -7.63
C ASP A 32 10.06 -2.22 -6.73
N GLY A 33 10.98 -2.99 -7.31
CA GLY A 33 12.12 -3.55 -6.58
C GLY A 33 11.78 -4.62 -5.53
N ILE A 34 10.50 -5.04 -5.42
CA ILE A 34 10.07 -6.09 -4.48
C ILE A 34 9.64 -7.34 -5.22
N LEU A 35 8.73 -7.19 -6.19
CA LEU A 35 8.24 -8.29 -7.00
C LEU A 35 8.79 -8.14 -8.43
N ASP A 36 9.22 -9.25 -9.00
CA ASP A 36 9.41 -9.34 -10.44
C ASP A 36 8.03 -9.36 -11.12
N LEU A 37 7.72 -8.24 -11.77
CA LEU A 37 6.47 -8.02 -12.51
C LEU A 37 6.60 -8.35 -14.00
N SER A 38 7.74 -8.88 -14.46
CA SER A 38 7.98 -9.14 -15.88
C SER A 38 7.06 -10.23 -16.44
N GLU A 39 6.77 -11.27 -15.65
CA GLU A 39 5.85 -12.35 -16.01
C GLU A 39 4.38 -12.00 -15.71
N ALA A 40 4.15 -11.04 -14.82
CA ALA A 40 2.82 -10.61 -14.41
C ALA A 40 2.33 -9.43 -15.26
N THR A 41 1.28 -9.62 -16.06
CA THR A 41 0.63 -8.48 -16.72
C THR A 41 -0.14 -7.66 -15.68
N ILE A 42 0.53 -6.69 -15.04
CA ILE A 42 -0.11 -5.71 -14.18
C ILE A 42 -0.93 -4.75 -15.05
N THR A 43 -2.25 -4.82 -14.89
CA THR A 43 -3.24 -4.02 -15.61
C THR A 43 -4.12 -3.27 -14.62
N GLU A 44 -4.99 -2.39 -15.14
CA GLU A 44 -5.99 -1.66 -14.34
C GLU A 44 -6.92 -2.58 -13.53
N ASN A 45 -7.07 -3.85 -13.94
CA ASN A 45 -7.95 -4.81 -13.29
C ASN A 45 -7.24 -5.72 -12.29
N THR A 46 -5.91 -5.65 -12.18
CA THR A 46 -5.13 -6.56 -11.33
C THR A 46 -5.59 -6.51 -9.87
N THR A 47 -5.92 -7.69 -9.34
CA THR A 47 -6.52 -7.84 -8.01
C THR A 47 -5.48 -8.17 -6.95
N VAL A 48 -5.78 -7.84 -5.69
CA VAL A 48 -4.90 -8.18 -4.57
C VAL A 48 -4.63 -9.70 -4.48
N PRO A 49 -5.61 -10.60 -4.75
CA PRO A 49 -5.30 -12.03 -4.87
C PRO A 49 -4.23 -12.39 -5.90
N VAL A 50 -4.18 -11.72 -7.05
CA VAL A 50 -3.12 -11.94 -8.05
C VAL A 50 -1.77 -11.53 -7.48
N ILE A 51 -1.70 -10.37 -6.81
CA ILE A 51 -0.48 -9.91 -6.14
C ILE A 51 -0.07 -10.87 -5.02
N SER A 52 -1.02 -11.41 -4.25
CA SER A 52 -0.75 -12.37 -3.18
C SER A 52 -0.16 -13.68 -3.71
N GLN A 53 -0.63 -14.17 -4.86
CA GLN A 53 -0.04 -15.34 -5.51
C GLN A 53 1.40 -15.07 -5.96
N LEU A 54 1.67 -13.90 -6.56
CA LEU A 54 3.03 -13.52 -6.96
C LEU A 54 3.96 -13.37 -5.76
N ALA A 55 3.50 -12.70 -4.71
CA ALA A 55 4.25 -12.55 -3.47
C ALA A 55 4.57 -13.92 -2.85
N ALA A 56 3.60 -14.85 -2.80
CA ALA A 56 3.83 -16.19 -2.28
C ALA A 56 4.83 -17.03 -3.10
N GLN A 57 4.92 -16.79 -4.41
CA GLN A 57 5.86 -17.50 -5.29
C GLN A 57 7.30 -16.95 -5.17
N GLN A 58 7.44 -15.65 -4.89
CA GLN A 58 8.73 -14.96 -4.95
C GLN A 58 9.32 -14.68 -3.56
N ALA A 59 8.49 -14.65 -2.51
CA ALA A 59 8.96 -14.46 -1.14
C ALA A 59 9.81 -15.65 -0.70
N GLU A 60 10.87 -15.35 0.03
CA GLU A 60 11.67 -16.39 0.68
C GLU A 60 10.96 -16.95 1.91
N THR A 61 10.31 -16.07 2.66
CA THR A 61 9.58 -16.45 3.88
C THR A 61 8.19 -15.84 3.86
N THR A 62 7.20 -16.64 4.28
CA THR A 62 5.80 -16.23 4.42
C THR A 62 5.32 -16.54 5.84
N ILE A 63 4.70 -15.56 6.49
CA ILE A 63 4.24 -15.66 7.89
C ILE A 63 2.81 -15.12 7.97
N GLU A 64 1.87 -15.91 8.50
CA GLU A 64 0.56 -15.39 8.88
C GLU A 64 0.67 -14.64 10.21
N LEU A 65 0.28 -13.37 10.21
CA LEU A 65 0.38 -12.46 11.34
C LEU A 65 -0.83 -12.62 12.27
N THR A 66 -0.54 -12.88 13.53
CA THR A 66 -1.49 -12.86 14.63
C THR A 66 -1.01 -11.89 15.71
N LYS A 67 -1.86 -11.59 16.68
CA LYS A 67 -1.45 -10.72 17.79
C LYS A 67 -0.26 -11.32 18.56
N GLU A 68 -0.21 -12.64 18.66
CA GLU A 68 0.75 -13.38 19.44
C GLU A 68 2.14 -13.43 18.79
N ASN A 69 2.22 -13.41 17.46
CA ASN A 69 3.48 -13.62 16.74
C ASN A 69 4.03 -12.37 16.03
N ILE A 70 3.26 -11.28 15.92
CA ILE A 70 3.62 -10.14 15.06
C ILE A 70 4.96 -9.50 15.44
N SER A 71 5.28 -9.41 16.73
CA SER A 71 6.55 -8.85 17.21
C SER A 71 7.77 -9.68 16.77
N GLU A 72 7.65 -11.01 16.82
CA GLU A 72 8.70 -11.94 16.35
C GLU A 72 8.79 -11.93 14.82
N ALA A 73 7.65 -11.92 14.13
CA ALA A 73 7.58 -11.83 12.68
C ALA A 73 8.25 -10.54 12.15
N PHE A 74 8.04 -9.42 12.84
CA PHE A 74 8.68 -8.14 12.49
C PHE A 74 10.17 -8.13 12.80
N THR A 75 10.59 -8.75 13.91
CA THR A 75 12.03 -8.95 14.20
C THR A 75 12.70 -9.72 13.08
N THR A 76 12.09 -10.83 12.65
CA THR A 76 12.56 -11.61 11.48
C THR A 76 12.60 -10.74 10.21
N GLY A 77 11.57 -9.91 9.99
CA GLY A 77 11.48 -9.05 8.82
C GLY A 77 12.56 -7.98 8.71
N MET A 78 13.21 -7.59 9.82
CA MET A 78 14.32 -6.62 9.80
C MET A 78 15.58 -7.17 9.10
N ASP A 79 15.72 -8.49 8.98
CA ASP A 79 16.84 -9.14 8.30
C ASP A 79 16.65 -9.24 6.77
N TYR A 80 15.53 -8.74 6.25
CA TYR A 80 15.17 -8.80 4.83
C TYR A 80 15.21 -7.42 4.19
N ALA A 81 15.49 -7.38 2.87
CA ALA A 81 15.55 -6.13 2.13
C ALA A 81 14.16 -5.50 1.97
N ASN A 82 13.14 -6.32 1.72
CA ASN A 82 11.77 -5.86 1.53
C ASN A 82 10.77 -6.74 2.28
N ALA A 83 9.66 -6.13 2.70
CA ALA A 83 8.56 -6.82 3.36
C ALA A 83 7.20 -6.28 2.87
N LEU A 84 6.33 -7.21 2.47
CA LEU A 84 4.94 -6.92 2.08
C LEU A 84 3.97 -7.59 3.03
N ILE A 85 2.95 -6.87 3.47
CA ILE A 85 1.79 -7.43 4.17
C ILE A 85 0.59 -7.37 3.24
N ILE A 86 -0.11 -8.49 3.07
CA ILE A 86 -1.40 -8.55 2.37
C ILE A 86 -2.49 -8.90 3.38
N VAL A 87 -3.58 -8.14 3.34
CA VAL A 87 -4.73 -8.30 4.25
C VAL A 87 -5.95 -8.70 3.43
N GLY A 88 -6.40 -9.93 3.64
CA GLY A 88 -7.47 -10.57 2.86
C GLY A 88 -7.28 -10.39 1.36
N GLN A 89 -8.24 -9.71 0.72
CA GLN A 89 -8.30 -9.54 -0.73
C GLN A 89 -8.32 -8.08 -1.18
N HIS A 90 -7.94 -7.15 -0.30
CA HIS A 90 -8.17 -5.72 -0.54
C HIS A 90 -7.01 -4.81 -0.16
N THR A 91 -6.07 -5.24 0.67
CA THR A 91 -4.98 -4.35 1.11
C THR A 91 -3.62 -4.97 0.84
N ILE A 92 -2.72 -4.16 0.30
CA ILE A 92 -1.29 -4.47 0.14
C ILE A 92 -0.52 -3.38 0.89
N VAL A 93 0.47 -3.74 1.69
CA VAL A 93 1.30 -2.80 2.46
C VAL A 93 2.76 -3.16 2.30
N LYS A 94 3.58 -2.21 1.89
CA LYS A 94 5.04 -2.26 1.94
C LYS A 94 5.52 -1.62 3.24
N ILE A 95 6.33 -2.33 4.01
CA ILE A 95 6.99 -1.75 5.17
C ILE A 95 8.17 -0.92 4.67
N THR A 96 8.22 0.36 5.06
CA THR A 96 9.23 1.31 4.57
C THR A 96 10.28 1.65 5.62
N ASN A 97 9.94 1.53 6.90
CA ASN A 97 10.88 1.80 7.97
C ASN A 97 10.50 1.03 9.25
N TRP A 98 11.30 0.01 9.59
CA TRP A 98 11.14 -0.78 10.81
C TRP A 98 11.39 0.01 12.09
N SER A 99 12.30 1.00 12.04
CA SER A 99 12.71 1.79 13.21
C SER A 99 11.77 2.96 13.53
N ASP A 100 11.05 3.46 12.53
CA ASP A 100 9.99 4.47 12.71
C ASP A 100 8.67 3.74 12.98
N CYS A 101 8.38 3.47 14.25
CA CYS A 101 7.24 2.66 14.68
C CYS A 101 6.47 3.27 15.86
N VAL A 102 5.19 2.91 15.98
CA VAL A 102 4.32 3.31 17.10
C VAL A 102 3.78 2.11 17.86
N ALA A 103 3.71 2.22 19.18
CA ALA A 103 3.09 1.19 20.00
C ALA A 103 1.58 1.09 19.69
N SER A 104 1.10 -0.13 19.45
CA SER A 104 -0.32 -0.42 19.24
C SER A 104 -0.84 -1.34 20.33
N GLY A 105 -1.81 -0.87 21.12
CA GLY A 105 -2.45 -1.71 22.14
C GLY A 105 -3.28 -2.86 21.56
N ALA A 106 -3.79 -2.71 20.33
CA ALA A 106 -4.55 -3.77 19.67
C ALA A 106 -3.65 -4.95 19.27
N TRP A 107 -2.49 -4.64 18.69
CA TRP A 107 -1.50 -5.62 18.23
C TRP A 107 -0.49 -6.03 19.29
N ASP A 108 -0.41 -5.28 20.40
CA ASP A 108 0.60 -5.45 21.46
C ASP A 108 2.04 -5.47 20.92
N ALA A 109 2.31 -4.59 19.96
CA ALA A 109 3.57 -4.54 19.22
C ALA A 109 3.90 -3.12 18.76
N CYS A 110 5.17 -2.89 18.42
CA CYS A 110 5.57 -1.68 17.70
C CYS A 110 5.25 -1.86 16.21
N MET A 111 4.42 -0.95 15.68
CA MET A 111 3.87 -1.03 14.33
C MET A 111 4.66 -0.06 13.45
N PRO A 112 5.50 -0.56 12.53
CA PRO A 112 6.37 0.27 11.72
C PRO A 112 5.60 1.13 10.72
N LYS A 113 6.31 2.06 10.10
CA LYS A 113 5.79 2.86 9.01
C LYS A 113 5.73 2.06 7.71
N GLY A 114 4.70 2.31 6.92
CA GLY A 114 4.52 1.67 5.64
C GLY A 114 3.67 2.47 4.66
N GLU A 115 3.74 2.03 3.41
CA GLU A 115 2.93 2.51 2.30
C GLU A 115 1.99 1.40 1.88
N GLY A 116 0.72 1.69 1.62
CA GLY A 116 -0.23 0.68 1.24
C GLY A 116 -1.26 1.15 0.22
N LEU A 117 -1.81 0.17 -0.48
CA LEU A 117 -2.92 0.33 -1.41
C LEU A 117 -4.13 -0.45 -0.88
N ILE A 118 -5.23 0.25 -0.67
CA ILE A 118 -6.50 -0.32 -0.22
C ILE A 118 -7.51 -0.27 -1.36
N ARG A 119 -8.01 -1.43 -1.80
CA ARG A 119 -8.98 -1.57 -2.88
C ARG A 119 -10.42 -1.55 -2.33
N ARG A 120 -11.17 -0.51 -2.66
CA ARG A 120 -12.62 -0.39 -2.41
C ARG A 120 -13.31 0.13 -3.67
N GLY A 121 -13.26 -0.66 -4.74
CA GLY A 121 -13.53 -0.23 -6.11
C GLY A 121 -12.21 0.05 -6.81
N SER A 122 -11.59 1.20 -6.51
CA SER A 122 -10.22 1.55 -6.90
C SER A 122 -9.25 1.46 -5.70
N TYR A 123 -7.95 1.46 -5.99
CA TYR A 123 -6.86 1.55 -5.04
C TYR A 123 -6.68 2.99 -4.55
N THR A 124 -6.76 3.12 -3.23
CA THR A 124 -6.40 4.34 -2.51
C THR A 124 -5.06 4.13 -1.82
N GLU A 125 -4.14 5.05 -2.04
CA GLU A 125 -2.83 5.09 -1.38
C GLU A 125 -2.98 5.53 0.09
N ARG A 126 -2.18 4.93 0.96
CA ARG A 126 -2.04 5.27 2.36
C ARG A 126 -0.56 5.22 2.74
N ASN A 127 -0.06 6.24 3.41
CA ASN A 127 1.26 6.24 4.02
C ASN A 127 1.08 6.61 5.49
N ASP A 128 1.28 5.64 6.37
CA ASP A 128 1.01 5.75 7.80
C ASP A 128 1.73 4.62 8.56
N TYR A 129 1.59 4.58 9.87
CA TYR A 129 1.92 3.39 10.64
C TYR A 129 0.97 2.25 10.27
N ILE A 130 1.54 1.05 10.08
CA ILE A 130 0.81 -0.03 9.42
C ILE A 130 -0.43 -0.50 10.20
N ASN A 131 -0.53 -0.27 11.51
CA ASN A 131 -1.76 -0.56 12.27
C ASN A 131 -2.97 0.24 11.78
N ASN A 132 -2.76 1.43 11.23
CA ASN A 132 -3.84 2.24 10.64
C ASN A 132 -4.23 1.73 9.24
N ILE A 133 -3.43 0.84 8.64
CA ILE A 133 -3.64 0.30 7.29
C ILE A 133 -4.17 -1.14 7.36
N ILE A 134 -3.58 -1.99 8.21
CA ILE A 134 -3.92 -3.42 8.35
C ILE A 134 -5.07 -3.67 9.34
N GLY A 135 -5.52 -2.62 10.05
CA GLY A 135 -6.61 -2.70 11.04
C GLY A 135 -6.16 -3.32 12.35
N VAL A 136 -7.11 -3.93 13.08
CA VAL A 136 -6.88 -4.62 14.35
C VAL A 136 -6.88 -6.14 14.15
N PRO A 137 -6.30 -6.94 15.07
CA PRO A 137 -6.42 -8.39 15.00
C PRO A 137 -7.89 -8.83 15.02
N ASP A 138 -8.30 -9.61 14.03
CA ASP A 138 -9.65 -10.15 13.87
C ASP A 138 -9.59 -11.45 13.04
N ALA A 139 -10.74 -11.92 12.54
CA ALA A 139 -10.80 -13.14 11.72
C ALA A 139 -10.19 -13.00 10.31
N GLN A 140 -9.72 -11.81 9.93
CA GLN A 140 -9.12 -11.60 8.61
C GLN A 140 -7.65 -12.05 8.59
N THR A 141 -7.30 -12.83 7.58
CA THR A 141 -5.90 -13.22 7.35
C THR A 141 -5.05 -12.02 6.96
N ARG A 142 -3.89 -11.92 7.62
CA ARG A 142 -2.83 -10.94 7.33
C ARG A 142 -1.55 -11.72 7.12
N THR A 143 -0.97 -11.65 5.93
CA THR A 143 0.21 -12.44 5.58
C THR A 143 1.37 -11.52 5.28
N LEU A 144 2.46 -11.70 6.02
CA LEU A 144 3.75 -11.07 5.80
C LEU A 144 4.58 -11.93 4.83
N TYR A 145 5.08 -11.30 3.78
CA TYR A 145 5.97 -11.86 2.77
C TYR A 145 7.30 -11.12 2.86
N LEU A 146 8.40 -11.87 2.94
CA LEU A 146 9.76 -11.35 3.14
C LEU A 146 10.65 -11.70 1.95
N PHE A 147 11.40 -10.71 1.46
CA PHE A 147 12.18 -10.78 0.22
C PHE A 147 13.63 -10.33 0.50
N LYS A 148 14.60 -11.07 -0.03
CA LYS A 148 16.04 -10.74 0.07
C LYS A 148 16.47 -9.63 -0.86
#